data_AF-A0A7S1PJY5-F1
#
_entry.id   AF-A0A7S1PJY5-F1
#
_cell.length_a   1.000
_cell.length_b   1.000
_cell.length_c   1.000
_cell.angle_alpha   90.00
_cell.angle_beta   90.00
_cell.angle_gamma   90.00
#
_symmetry.space_group_name_H-M   'P 1'
#
loop_
_entity.id
_entity.type
_entity.pdbx_description
1 polymer ?
#
loop_
_entity_poly.entity_id
_entity_poly.type
_entity_poly.pdbx_seq_one_letter_code
_entity_poly.pdbx_strand_id
1 'polypeptide(L)'
;VDPLEGKPAMCFETVEAQSLPQDWSSRFDLVIDKACLDSVACGQEKLKAAAGVLASVSRVLKPNGVYVCISWAPPDMRWPMLAASESDDRGRSKERPKASVEYGWEIAHQTLPRPLTNPIADPKAKDKIEL
;
A
#
# COMPACT_ATOMS: atom_id res chain seq x y z
N VAL A 1 13.11 -14.89 23.04
CA VAL A 1 13.25 -13.41 22.97
C VAL A 1 11.90 -12.85 22.58
N ASP A 2 11.38 -11.93 23.39
CA ASP A 2 10.13 -11.26 23.05
C ASP A 2 10.41 -10.31 21.86
N PRO A 3 9.72 -10.45 20.71
CA PRO A 3 9.94 -9.57 19.55
C PRO A 3 9.66 -8.09 19.84
N LEU A 4 8.98 -7.79 20.95
CA LEU A 4 8.62 -6.45 21.42
C LEU A 4 9.58 -5.90 22.47
N GLU A 5 10.56 -6.70 22.92
CA GLU A 5 11.57 -6.27 23.87
C GLU A 5 12.28 -5.00 23.35
N GLY A 6 12.21 -3.92 24.12
CA GLY A 6 12.76 -2.61 23.75
C GLY A 6 11.89 -1.73 22.85
N LYS A 7 10.63 -2.10 22.56
CA LYS A 7 9.70 -1.32 21.71
C LYS A 7 8.42 -0.91 22.47
N PRO A 8 8.52 -0.14 23.57
CA PRO A 8 7.38 0.16 24.44
C PRO A 8 6.26 0.99 23.77
N ALA A 9 6.53 1.61 22.63
CA ALA A 9 5.56 2.40 21.87
C ALA A 9 4.77 1.60 20.82
N MET A 10 5.04 0.29 20.67
CA MET A 10 4.34 -0.56 19.70
C MET A 10 3.00 -1.02 20.26
N CYS A 11 1.92 -0.60 19.62
CA CYS A 11 0.55 -0.97 19.97
C CYS A 11 -0.05 -1.88 18.88
N PHE A 12 -0.95 -2.79 19.29
CA PHE A 12 -1.66 -3.71 18.41
C PHE A 12 -3.15 -3.52 18.58
N GLU A 13 -3.86 -3.41 17.45
CA GLU A 13 -5.29 -3.20 17.40
C GLU A 13 -5.90 -4.09 16.32
N THR A 14 -7.07 -4.67 16.59
CA THR A 14 -7.83 -5.42 15.59
C THR A 14 -8.81 -4.47 14.91
N VAL A 15 -8.59 -4.19 13.63
CA VAL A 15 -9.39 -3.25 12.85
C VAL A 15 -9.68 -3.77 11.45
N GLU A 16 -10.80 -3.34 10.88
CA GLU A 16 -11.10 -3.55 9.45
C GLU A 16 -10.44 -2.43 8.63
N ALA A 17 -9.63 -2.79 7.64
CA ALA A 17 -8.87 -1.82 6.86
C ALA A 17 -9.76 -0.84 6.07
N GLN A 18 -10.96 -1.28 5.67
CA GLN A 18 -11.95 -0.44 5.00
C GLN A 18 -12.58 0.62 5.92
N SER A 19 -12.46 0.44 7.23
CA SER A 19 -13.09 1.29 8.25
C SER A 19 -12.18 1.47 9.46
N LEU A 20 -10.99 2.05 9.22
CA LEU A 20 -10.07 2.43 10.32
C LEU A 20 -10.77 3.38 11.31
N PRO A 21 -10.42 3.35 12.61
CA PRO A 21 -11.05 4.20 13.63
C PRO A 21 -11.10 5.68 13.24
N GLN A 22 -12.20 6.36 13.61
CA GLN A 22 -12.44 7.75 13.21
C GLN A 22 -11.49 8.73 13.90
N ASP A 23 -11.11 8.45 15.14
CA ASP A 23 -10.14 9.22 15.94
C ASP A 23 -8.68 9.09 15.43
N TRP A 24 -8.46 8.28 14.39
CA TRP A 24 -7.15 8.16 13.73
C TRP A 24 -6.96 9.13 12.57
N SER A 25 -7.94 9.98 12.27
CA SER A 25 -7.84 11.00 11.22
C SER A 25 -6.59 11.87 11.41
N SER A 26 -5.77 11.99 10.35
CA SER A 26 -4.51 12.75 10.36
C SER A 26 -3.59 12.44 11.55
N ARG A 27 -3.45 11.15 11.90
CA ARG A 27 -2.66 10.69 13.05
C ARG A 27 -1.29 10.14 12.66
N PHE A 28 -1.15 9.58 11.47
CA PHE A 28 0.05 8.86 11.06
C PHE A 28 0.85 9.61 10.00
N ASP A 29 2.18 9.62 10.15
CA ASP A 29 3.10 10.14 9.14
C ASP A 29 3.37 9.10 8.03
N LEU A 30 3.21 7.80 8.35
CA LEU A 30 3.47 6.69 7.44
C LEU A 30 2.46 5.56 7.70
N VAL A 31 1.90 5.00 6.63
CA VAL A 31 1.14 3.74 6.65
C VAL A 31 1.82 2.74 5.74
N ILE A 32 2.15 1.57 6.26
CA ILE A 32 2.75 0.47 5.50
C ILE A 32 1.72 -0.63 5.35
N ASP A 33 1.43 -0.99 4.11
CA ASP A 33 0.64 -2.15 3.74
C ASP A 33 1.54 -3.14 3.01
N LYS A 34 1.61 -4.37 3.51
CA LYS A 34 2.25 -5.48 2.82
C LYS A 34 1.21 -6.56 2.51
N ALA A 35 0.82 -6.63 1.24
CA ALA A 35 -0.16 -7.59 0.71
C ALA A 35 -1.56 -7.56 1.36
N CYS A 36 -1.91 -6.55 2.16
CA CYS A 36 -3.27 -6.36 2.67
C CYS A 36 -4.20 -5.93 1.52
N LEU A 37 -3.84 -4.89 0.75
CA LEU A 37 -4.61 -4.51 -0.43
C LEU A 37 -4.71 -5.66 -1.44
N ASP A 38 -3.71 -6.55 -1.53
CA ASP A 38 -3.74 -7.79 -2.36
C ASP A 38 -4.86 -8.72 -1.94
N SER A 39 -4.93 -8.99 -0.64
CA SER A 39 -5.99 -9.82 -0.06
C SER A 39 -7.37 -9.23 -0.34
N VAL A 40 -7.53 -7.90 -0.18
CA VAL A 40 -8.79 -7.21 -0.47
C VAL A 40 -9.15 -7.29 -1.96
N ALA A 41 -8.17 -7.14 -2.84
CA ALA A 41 -8.37 -7.17 -4.29
C ALA A 41 -8.72 -8.56 -4.86
N CYS A 42 -8.59 -9.62 -4.07
CA CYS A 42 -9.01 -10.99 -4.42
C CYS A 42 -10.48 -11.29 -4.09
N GLY A 43 -11.17 -10.41 -3.34
CA GLY A 43 -12.56 -10.61 -2.91
C GLY A 43 -13.62 -10.27 -3.97
N GLN A 44 -14.88 -10.50 -3.62
CA GLN A 44 -16.02 -9.95 -4.36
C GLN A 44 -16.07 -8.42 -4.19
N GLU A 45 -16.63 -7.70 -5.17
CA GLU A 45 -16.69 -6.22 -5.15
C GLU A 45 -15.30 -5.56 -4.95
N LYS A 46 -14.23 -6.21 -5.43
CA LYS A 46 -12.82 -5.83 -5.20
C LYS A 46 -12.49 -4.34 -5.38
N LEU A 47 -13.11 -3.68 -6.37
CA LEU A 47 -12.87 -2.26 -6.64
C LEU A 47 -13.44 -1.38 -5.52
N LYS A 48 -14.69 -1.67 -5.10
CA LYS A 48 -15.35 -0.97 -4.00
C LYS A 48 -14.63 -1.20 -2.67
N ALA A 49 -14.24 -2.44 -2.39
CA ALA A 49 -13.52 -2.77 -1.16
C ALA A 49 -12.14 -2.11 -1.11
N ALA A 50 -11.38 -2.16 -2.21
CA ALA A 50 -10.09 -1.47 -2.32
C ALA A 50 -10.25 0.05 -2.15
N ALA A 51 -11.27 0.65 -2.76
CA ALA A 51 -11.54 2.08 -2.61
C ALA A 51 -11.83 2.47 -1.15
N GLY A 52 -12.57 1.64 -0.41
CA GLY A 52 -12.82 1.84 1.02
C GLY A 52 -11.53 1.80 1.87
N VAL A 53 -10.62 0.87 1.57
CA VAL A 53 -9.30 0.81 2.22
C VAL A 53 -8.50 2.07 1.93
N LEU A 54 -8.37 2.45 0.66
CA LEU A 54 -7.56 3.59 0.23
C LEU A 54 -8.10 4.92 0.79
N ALA A 55 -9.43 5.09 0.84
CA ALA A 55 -10.06 6.24 1.48
C ALA A 55 -9.78 6.28 3.00
N SER A 56 -9.87 5.14 3.69
CA SER A 56 -9.53 5.04 5.11
C SER A 56 -8.06 5.36 5.37
N VAL A 57 -7.14 4.86 4.54
CA VAL A 57 -5.69 5.14 4.64
C VAL A 57 -5.40 6.61 4.39
N SER A 58 -5.92 7.19 3.32
CA SER A 58 -5.74 8.62 2.99
C SER A 58 -6.18 9.51 4.16
N ARG A 59 -7.34 9.22 4.77
CA ARG A 59 -7.85 9.97 5.93
C ARG A 59 -6.95 9.91 7.16
N VAL A 60 -6.40 8.74 7.50
CA VAL A 60 -5.60 8.60 8.73
C VAL A 60 -4.19 9.18 8.58
N LEU A 61 -3.73 9.42 7.35
CA LEU A 61 -2.47 10.11 7.08
C LEU A 61 -2.59 11.60 7.41
N LYS A 62 -1.54 12.14 8.03
CA LYS A 62 -1.32 13.58 8.16
C LYS A 62 -1.12 14.21 6.77
N PRO A 63 -1.28 15.54 6.63
CA PRO A 63 -0.77 16.25 5.45
C PRO A 63 0.71 15.88 5.21
N ASN A 64 1.05 15.54 3.96
CA ASN A 64 2.37 15.03 3.55
C ASN A 64 2.76 13.66 4.12
N GLY A 65 1.84 12.94 4.74
CA GLY A 65 2.05 11.54 5.14
C GLY A 65 2.18 10.62 3.93
N VAL A 66 2.84 9.48 4.12
CA VAL A 66 3.15 8.55 3.03
C VAL A 66 2.41 7.23 3.22
N TYR A 67 1.81 6.73 2.13
CA TYR A 67 1.32 5.36 2.04
C TYR A 67 2.31 4.51 1.25
N VAL A 68 2.78 3.41 1.82
CA VAL A 68 3.64 2.42 1.15
C VAL A 68 2.86 1.13 0.95
N CYS A 69 2.50 0.85 -0.30
CA CYS A 69 1.86 -0.41 -0.70
C CYS A 69 2.90 -1.37 -1.28
N ILE A 70 3.20 -2.44 -0.55
CA ILE A 70 4.03 -3.54 -1.03
C ILE A 70 3.09 -4.62 -1.56
N SER A 71 3.01 -4.71 -2.89
CA SER A 71 2.07 -5.57 -3.59
C SER A 71 2.80 -6.62 -4.44
N TRP A 72 2.23 -7.82 -4.49
CA TRP A 72 2.62 -8.85 -5.44
C TRP A 72 2.14 -8.53 -6.86
N ALA A 73 1.00 -7.83 -6.97
CA ALA A 73 0.39 -7.54 -8.25
C ALA A 73 1.24 -6.52 -9.05
N PRO A 74 1.27 -6.63 -10.38
CA PRO A 74 2.01 -5.68 -11.21
C PRO A 74 1.38 -4.28 -11.09
N PRO A 75 2.17 -3.21 -11.36
CA PRO A 75 1.68 -1.83 -11.31
C PRO A 75 0.39 -1.62 -12.11
N ASP A 76 0.20 -2.32 -13.23
CA ASP A 76 -0.97 -2.15 -14.11
C ASP A 76 -2.28 -2.56 -13.44
N MET A 77 -2.22 -3.45 -12.45
CA MET A 77 -3.38 -3.86 -11.67
C MET A 77 -3.63 -2.97 -10.45
N ARG A 78 -2.59 -2.32 -9.92
CA ARG A 78 -2.66 -1.47 -8.72
C ARG A 78 -2.86 -0.01 -9.01
N TRP A 79 -2.26 0.46 -10.09
CA TRP A 79 -2.30 1.85 -10.49
C TRP A 79 -3.73 2.38 -10.61
N PRO A 80 -4.69 1.69 -11.27
CA PRO A 80 -6.04 2.22 -11.41
C PRO A 80 -6.73 2.42 -10.06
N MET A 81 -6.49 1.51 -9.10
CA MET A 81 -7.01 1.61 -7.74
C MET A 81 -6.38 2.78 -6.98
N LEU A 82 -5.04 2.89 -7.01
CA LEU A 82 -4.31 3.95 -6.29
C LEU A 82 -4.57 5.33 -6.87
N ALA A 83 -4.77 5.44 -8.18
CA ALA A 83 -5.11 6.68 -8.86
C ALA A 83 -6.58 7.08 -8.70
N ALA A 84 -7.46 6.12 -8.40
CA ALA A 84 -8.91 6.25 -8.53
C ALA A 84 -9.33 6.78 -9.91
N SER A 85 -8.60 6.38 -10.96
CA SER A 85 -8.92 6.75 -12.33
C SER A 85 -9.66 5.60 -13.01
N GLU A 86 -10.84 5.89 -13.56
CA GLU A 86 -11.50 5.02 -14.54
C GLU A 86 -10.51 4.73 -15.68
N SER A 87 -10.09 3.48 -15.83
CA SER A 87 -9.43 3.05 -17.06
C SER A 87 -10.50 3.04 -18.16
N ASP A 88 -10.47 3.99 -19.09
CA ASP A 88 -11.29 3.88 -20.31
C ASP A 88 -10.98 2.51 -20.95
N ASP A 89 -12.02 1.73 -21.21
CA ASP A 89 -11.99 0.37 -21.78
C ASP A 89 -11.29 0.33 -23.16
N ARG A 90 -10.96 1.51 -23.70
CA ARG A 90 -10.17 1.74 -24.91
C ARG A 90 -8.65 1.85 -24.69
N GLY A 91 -8.16 1.64 -23.47
CA GLY A 91 -6.76 1.25 -23.22
C GLY A 91 -5.68 2.23 -23.69
N ARG A 92 -5.92 3.55 -23.71
CA ARG A 92 -4.84 4.49 -24.03
C ARG A 92 -5.06 5.93 -23.53
N SER A 93 -4.80 6.18 -22.24
CA SER A 93 -4.05 7.39 -21.90
C SER A 93 -2.57 7.04 -22.00
N LYS A 94 -1.78 7.80 -22.79
CA LYS A 94 -0.34 7.57 -22.94
C LYS A 94 0.43 7.81 -21.64
N GLU A 95 -0.13 8.60 -20.73
CA GLU A 95 0.46 8.91 -19.44
C GLU A 95 -0.47 8.52 -18.31
N ARG A 96 0.14 7.90 -17.30
CA ARG A 96 -0.53 7.55 -16.06
C ARG A 96 -0.66 8.81 -15.18
N PRO A 97 -1.84 9.08 -14.60
CA PRO A 97 -2.00 10.20 -13.69
C PRO A 97 -1.09 10.03 -12.49
N LYS A 98 -0.16 10.96 -12.29
CA LYS A 98 0.83 10.92 -11.19
C LYS A 98 0.24 11.29 -9.83
N ALA A 99 -1.02 11.72 -9.79
CA ALA A 99 -1.72 12.07 -8.57
C ALA A 99 -3.14 11.52 -8.60
N SER A 100 -3.63 11.13 -7.42
CA SER A 100 -5.04 10.80 -7.20
C SER A 100 -5.75 12.03 -6.67
N VAL A 101 -6.77 12.49 -7.41
CA VAL A 101 -7.66 13.56 -6.93
C VAL A 101 -8.52 13.05 -5.77
N GLU A 102 -8.99 11.81 -5.86
CA GLU A 102 -9.82 11.15 -4.84
C GLU A 102 -9.12 11.06 -3.48
N TYR A 103 -7.86 10.60 -3.46
CA TYR A 103 -7.12 10.35 -2.23
C TYR A 103 -6.14 11.47 -1.87
N GLY A 104 -5.97 12.47 -2.74
CA GLY A 104 -5.12 13.62 -2.51
C GLY A 104 -3.62 13.33 -2.44
N TRP A 105 -3.16 12.20 -3.00
CA TRP A 105 -1.74 11.80 -2.99
C TRP A 105 -1.10 11.79 -4.37
N GLU A 106 0.23 11.87 -4.40
CA GLU A 106 1.04 11.55 -5.56
C GLU A 106 1.42 10.06 -5.55
N ILE A 107 1.64 9.49 -6.74
CA ILE A 107 1.90 8.07 -6.94
C ILE A 107 3.22 7.88 -7.66
N ALA A 108 4.14 7.20 -7.00
CA ALA A 108 5.35 6.65 -7.58
C ALA A 108 5.37 5.13 -7.34
N HIS A 109 6.04 4.39 -8.23
CA HIS A 109 6.23 2.96 -8.03
C HIS A 109 7.60 2.53 -8.53
N GLN A 110 8.11 1.47 -7.92
CA GLN A 110 9.27 0.74 -8.39
C GLN A 110 8.91 -0.75 -8.35
N THR A 111 9.24 -1.46 -9.42
CA THR A 111 9.16 -2.92 -9.41
C THR A 111 10.52 -3.47 -9.01
N LEU A 112 10.53 -4.39 -8.06
CA LEU A 112 11.73 -5.11 -7.67
C LEU A 112 11.75 -6.45 -8.39
N PRO A 113 12.92 -6.92 -8.87
CA PRO A 113 13.02 -8.26 -9.44
C PRO A 113 12.63 -9.28 -8.38
N ARG A 114 11.83 -10.29 -8.78
CA ARG A 114 11.52 -11.43 -7.90
C ARG A 114 12.85 -12.11 -7.56
N PRO A 115 13.26 -12.18 -6.27
CA PRO A 115 14.43 -12.95 -5.90
C PRO A 115 14.18 -14.42 -6.29
N LEU A 116 14.91 -14.92 -7.27
CA LEU A 116 14.83 -16.33 -7.68
C LEU A 116 15.59 -17.25 -6.72
N THR A 117 16.37 -16.66 -5.81
CA THR A 117 17.12 -17.32 -4.76
C THR A 117 16.43 -17.10 -3.42
N ASN A 118 16.26 -18.17 -2.65
CA ASN A 118 15.76 -18.08 -1.28
C ASN A 118 16.80 -17.31 -0.43
N PRO A 119 16.49 -16.14 0.16
CA PRO A 119 17.44 -15.38 0.97
C PRO A 119 17.92 -16.12 2.22
N ILE A 120 17.22 -17.19 2.63
CA ILE A 120 17.65 -18.07 3.73
C ILE A 120 18.84 -18.96 3.32
N ALA A 121 19.07 -19.17 2.01
CA ALA A 121 20.13 -20.06 1.53
C ALA A 121 21.55 -19.50 1.76
N ASP A 122 21.70 -18.19 1.93
CA ASP A 122 22.96 -17.57 2.35
C ASP A 122 22.70 -16.44 3.36
N PRO A 123 22.84 -16.71 4.68
CA PRO A 123 22.65 -15.71 5.75
C PRO A 123 23.59 -14.49 5.65
N LYS A 124 24.63 -14.54 4.80
CA LYS A 124 25.58 -13.44 4.59
C LYS A 124 25.28 -12.64 3.33
N ALA A 125 24.39 -13.10 2.45
CA ALA A 125 23.95 -12.36 1.29
C ALA A 125 23.08 -11.19 1.75
N LYS A 126 23.69 -10.01 1.90
CA LYS A 126 22.91 -8.77 2.04
C LYS A 126 22.26 -8.50 0.70
N ASP A 127 20.94 -8.42 0.66
CA ASP A 127 20.23 -7.84 -0.47
C ASP A 127 20.78 -6.42 -0.66
N LYS A 128 21.58 -6.23 -1.72
CA LYS A 128 22.01 -4.91 -2.14
C LYS A 128 20.83 -4.24 -2.81
N ILE A 129 19.94 -3.68 -2.01
CA ILE A 129 18.91 -2.77 -2.50
C ILE A 129 19.59 -1.39 -2.57
N GLU A 130 20.10 -1.04 -3.75
CA GLU A 130 20.51 0.33 -4.04
C GLU A 130 19.23 1.15 -4.23
N LEU A 131 19.01 2.13 -3.35
CA LEU A 131 17.91 3.11 -3.41
C LEU A 131 18.33 4.32 -4.22
#